data_AF-A0A098G6G2-F1
#
_entry.id   AF-A0A098G6G2-F1
#
_cell.length_a   1.000
_cell.length_b   1.000
_cell.length_c   1.000
_cell.angle_alpha   90.00
_cell.angle_beta   90.00
_cell.angle_gamma   90.00
#
_symmetry.space_group_name_H-M   'P 1'
#
loop_
_entity.id
_entity.type
_entity.pdbx_description
1 polymer ?
#
loop_
_entity_poly.entity_id
_entity_poly.type
_entity_poly.pdbx_seq_one_letter_code
_entity_poly.pdbx_strand_id
1 'polypeptide(L)'
;MASVSFITYPLTTFLKPIPIICLIIGVLQKNLLPQAKMLMVSALIFSLLGDVVLTLPVSLSMKLGIGCFLLVHCCYIALFLKVFKYRSSHLAYYLLVTVFISFFVSLLLPRLDSLLIPVIIYLSVLMLMLFCAFQVKFQELAIGIGALFFALSDLALALSMFVYPQIDTRVFVMLSYYAAQLLLISGLIAIYKQGDHSLTDDEEMNLRFV
;
A
#
# COMPACT_ATOMS: atom_id res chain seq x y z
N MET A 1 -0.80 -5.92 -31.44
CA MET A 1 -0.17 -4.81 -30.69
C MET A 1 -1.29 -3.90 -30.19
N ALA A 2 -1.80 -4.16 -29.00
CA ALA A 2 -2.83 -3.31 -28.41
C ALA A 2 -2.16 -2.01 -27.93
N SER A 3 -2.27 -0.96 -28.71
CA SER A 3 -1.96 0.40 -28.26
C SER A 3 -2.88 0.70 -27.09
N VAL A 4 -2.31 0.74 -25.88
CA VAL A 4 -3.01 1.17 -24.65
C VAL A 4 -3.29 2.66 -24.80
N SER A 5 -4.39 3.01 -25.47
CA SER A 5 -4.76 4.36 -25.91
C SER A 5 -5.21 5.29 -24.77
N PHE A 6 -4.72 5.08 -23.54
CA PHE A 6 -5.32 5.64 -22.34
C PHE A 6 -4.32 6.01 -21.24
N ILE A 7 -3.02 5.89 -21.52
CA ILE A 7 -1.94 6.57 -20.79
C ILE A 7 -1.56 7.76 -21.67
N THR A 8 -2.24 8.90 -21.48
CA THR A 8 -1.87 10.13 -22.19
C THR A 8 -0.62 10.68 -21.52
N TYR A 9 0.53 10.20 -21.99
CA TYR A 9 1.76 10.96 -21.92
C TYR A 9 1.53 12.27 -22.69
N PRO A 10 1.89 13.46 -22.16
CA PRO A 10 2.67 13.69 -20.96
C PRO A 10 1.85 14.07 -19.70
N LEU A 11 0.59 14.48 -19.84
CA LEU A 11 -0.14 15.18 -18.76
C LEU A 11 -0.36 14.32 -17.50
N THR A 12 -0.68 13.03 -17.69
CA THR A 12 -0.94 12.11 -16.58
C THR A 12 0.32 11.76 -15.79
N THR A 13 1.50 11.78 -16.43
CA THR A 13 2.79 11.55 -15.78
C THR A 13 3.15 12.65 -14.78
N PHE A 14 2.71 13.89 -15.03
CA PHE A 14 2.96 15.02 -14.13
C PHE A 14 1.89 15.19 -13.04
N LEU A 15 0.62 14.88 -13.35
CA LEU A 15 -0.47 15.06 -12.40
C LEU A 15 -0.55 13.93 -11.36
N LYS A 16 -0.27 12.68 -11.76
CA LYS A 16 -0.38 11.52 -10.86
C LYS A 16 0.57 11.56 -9.65
N PRO A 17 1.81 12.05 -9.76
CA PRO A 17 2.72 12.12 -8.61
C PRO A 17 2.32 13.15 -7.55
N ILE A 18 1.51 14.17 -7.89
CA ILE A 18 1.27 15.33 -7.02
C ILE A 18 0.76 14.93 -5.62
N PRO A 19 -0.28 14.08 -5.47
CA PRO A 19 -0.75 13.68 -4.14
C PRO A 19 0.32 12.98 -3.30
N ILE A 20 1.16 12.16 -3.95
CA ILE A 20 2.25 11.43 -3.29
C ILE A 20 3.37 12.40 -2.86
N ILE A 21 3.71 13.38 -3.70
CA ILE A 21 4.67 14.44 -3.35
C ILE A 21 4.17 15.24 -2.14
N CYS A 22 2.89 15.60 -2.12
CA CYS A 22 2.28 16.28 -0.98
C CYS A 22 2.38 15.45 0.31
N LEU A 23 2.15 14.13 0.23
CA LEU A 23 2.33 13.21 1.35
C LEU A 23 3.78 13.13 1.82
N ILE A 24 4.75 13.09 0.90
CA ILE A 24 6.19 13.10 1.23
C ILE A 24 6.53 14.36 2.02
N ILE A 25 6.13 15.53 1.52
CA ILE A 25 6.34 16.81 2.20
C ILE A 25 5.68 16.79 3.58
N GLY A 26 4.45 16.28 3.67
CA GLY A 26 3.72 16.13 4.93
C GLY A 26 4.49 15.29 5.96
N VAL A 27 5.04 14.13 5.57
CA VAL A 27 5.87 13.28 6.44
C VAL A 27 7.17 13.98 6.83
N LEU A 28 7.82 14.68 5.89
CA LEU A 28 9.07 15.40 6.15
C LEU A 28 8.91 16.53 7.17
N GLN A 29 7.74 17.16 7.24
CA GLN A 29 7.42 18.22 8.21
C GLN A 29 7.10 17.70 9.62
N LYS A 30 6.89 16.39 9.81
CA LYS A 30 6.60 15.83 11.13
C LYS A 30 7.87 15.41 11.87
N ASN A 31 7.83 15.59 13.20
CA ASN A 31 8.79 15.02 14.14
C ASN A 31 8.36 13.59 14.46
N LEU A 32 8.99 12.64 13.77
CA LEU A 32 8.72 11.20 13.87
C LEU A 32 10.02 10.48 14.25
N LEU A 33 9.90 9.26 14.78
CA LEU A 33 11.07 8.40 14.94
C LEU A 33 11.85 8.28 13.61
N PRO A 34 13.18 8.52 13.60
CA PRO A 34 13.95 8.64 12.36
C PRO A 34 13.80 7.45 11.42
N GLN A 35 13.84 6.23 11.96
CA GLN A 35 13.68 5.01 11.17
C GLN A 35 12.28 4.87 10.55
N ALA A 36 11.23 5.26 11.27
CA ALA A 36 9.86 5.21 10.77
C ALA A 36 9.67 6.25 9.66
N LYS A 37 10.16 7.48 9.88
CA LYS A 37 10.17 8.55 8.87
C LYS A 37 10.85 8.10 7.57
N MET A 38 12.02 7.48 7.68
CA MET A 38 12.75 6.96 6.53
C MET A 38 11.93 5.91 5.77
N LEU A 39 11.34 4.92 6.44
CA LEU A 39 10.53 3.88 5.80
C LEU A 39 9.26 4.46 5.13
N MET A 40 8.59 5.42 5.77
CA MET A 40 7.40 6.07 5.20
C MET A 40 7.74 6.87 3.95
N VAL A 41 8.83 7.65 3.98
CA VAL A 41 9.31 8.39 2.81
C VAL A 41 9.75 7.43 1.71
N SER A 42 10.47 6.36 2.02
CA SER A 42 10.86 5.33 1.04
C SER A 42 9.64 4.68 0.38
N ALA A 43 8.62 4.32 1.15
CA ALA A 43 7.36 3.80 0.62
C ALA A 43 6.74 4.78 -0.39
N LEU A 44 6.65 6.06 -0.04
CA LEU A 44 6.08 7.07 -0.92
C LEU A 44 6.94 7.35 -2.17
N ILE A 45 8.27 7.34 -2.05
CA ILE A 45 9.18 7.47 -3.19
C ILE A 45 9.00 6.29 -4.16
N PHE A 46 8.95 5.05 -3.66
CA PHE A 46 8.70 3.89 -4.51
C PHE A 46 7.32 3.95 -5.16
N SER A 47 6.32 4.46 -4.44
CA SER A 47 4.97 4.66 -4.99
C SER A 47 4.97 5.67 -6.13
N LEU A 48 5.66 6.81 -5.93
CA LEU A 48 5.85 7.84 -6.94
C LEU A 48 6.59 7.30 -8.17
N LEU A 49 7.68 6.55 -7.96
CA LEU A 49 8.42 5.93 -9.04
C LEU A 49 7.54 4.92 -9.81
N GLY A 50 6.74 4.11 -9.11
CA GLY A 50 5.79 3.19 -9.70
C GLY A 50 4.77 3.89 -10.59
N ASP A 51 4.18 4.99 -10.09
CA ASP A 51 3.21 5.81 -10.83
C ASP A 51 3.80 6.38 -12.12
N VAL A 52 5.04 6.89 -12.06
CA VAL A 52 5.75 7.43 -13.23
C VAL A 52 6.10 6.30 -14.21
N VAL A 53 6.72 5.23 -13.71
CA VAL A 53 7.20 4.11 -14.53
C VAL A 53 6.06 3.45 -15.30
N LEU A 54 4.90 3.23 -14.66
CA LEU A 54 3.73 2.65 -15.33
C LEU A 54 3.19 3.52 -16.48
N THR A 55 3.50 4.82 -16.50
CA THR A 55 3.09 5.73 -17.59
C THR A 55 4.07 5.75 -18.77
N LEU A 56 5.25 5.13 -18.63
CA LEU A 56 6.26 5.15 -19.68
C LEU A 56 5.89 4.20 -20.84
N PRO A 57 6.07 4.62 -22.10
CA PRO A 57 5.77 3.80 -23.29
C PRO A 57 6.90 2.80 -23.59
N VAL A 58 7.34 2.05 -22.57
CA VAL A 58 8.44 1.08 -22.67
C VAL A 58 7.90 -0.31 -22.32
N SER A 59 8.33 -1.35 -23.05
CA SER A 59 7.85 -2.73 -22.84
C SER A 59 8.08 -3.30 -21.43
N LEU A 60 9.08 -2.77 -20.71
CA LEU A 60 9.43 -3.18 -19.35
C LEU A 60 8.71 -2.38 -18.25
N SER A 61 7.95 -1.32 -18.60
CA SER A 61 7.30 -0.43 -17.63
C SER A 61 6.45 -1.19 -16.61
N MET A 62 5.69 -2.17 -17.07
CA MET A 62 4.84 -2.98 -16.20
C MET A 62 5.64 -3.78 -15.15
N LYS A 63 6.72 -4.45 -15.56
CA LYS A 63 7.55 -5.25 -14.64
C LYS A 63 8.23 -4.36 -13.61
N LEU A 64 8.76 -3.21 -14.05
CA LEU A 64 9.38 -2.23 -13.16
C LEU A 64 8.36 -1.61 -12.21
N GLY A 65 7.16 -1.27 -12.69
CA GLY A 65 6.06 -0.76 -11.87
C GLY A 65 5.66 -1.75 -10.77
N ILE A 66 5.47 -3.03 -11.12
CA ILE A 66 5.22 -4.10 -10.14
C ILE A 66 6.35 -4.15 -9.09
N GLY A 67 7.61 -4.05 -9.53
CA GLY A 67 8.77 -4.00 -8.63
C GLY A 67 8.75 -2.80 -7.68
N CYS A 68 8.39 -1.61 -8.18
CA CYS A 68 8.24 -0.42 -7.35
C CYS A 68 7.14 -0.60 -6.29
N PHE A 69 5.93 -1.03 -6.68
CA PHE A 69 4.83 -1.24 -5.73
C PHE A 69 5.11 -2.39 -4.75
N LEU A 70 5.86 -3.41 -5.16
CA LEU A 70 6.35 -4.45 -4.24
C LEU A 70 7.18 -3.83 -3.09
N LEU A 71 8.07 -2.89 -3.42
CA LEU A 71 8.91 -2.20 -2.43
C LEU A 71 8.09 -1.27 -1.52
N VAL A 72 7.01 -0.66 -2.04
CA VAL A 72 6.03 0.07 -1.21
C VAL A 72 5.47 -0.84 -0.12
N HIS A 73 4.99 -2.02 -0.51
CA HIS A 73 4.40 -2.99 0.41
C HIS A 73 5.42 -3.50 1.44
N CYS A 74 6.66 -3.77 1.02
CA CYS A 74 7.74 -4.15 1.94
C CYS A 74 8.03 -3.07 3.00
N CYS A 75 8.05 -1.80 2.60
CA CYS A 75 8.23 -0.68 3.54
C CYS A 75 7.07 -0.60 4.54
N TYR A 76 5.84 -0.78 4.09
CA TYR A 76 4.66 -0.81 4.97
C TYR A 76 4.65 -2.00 5.91
N ILE A 77 5.00 -3.20 5.44
CA ILE A 77 5.18 -4.38 6.30
C ILE A 77 6.20 -4.08 7.40
N ALA A 78 7.37 -3.54 7.04
CA ALA A 78 8.41 -3.22 8.02
C ALA A 78 7.95 -2.20 9.07
N LEU A 79 7.09 -1.25 8.70
CA LEU A 79 6.46 -0.32 9.65
C LEU A 79 5.44 -1.05 10.53
N PHE A 80 4.49 -1.78 9.95
CA PHE A 80 3.44 -2.46 10.72
C PHE A 80 4.00 -3.51 11.68
N LEU A 81 5.06 -4.24 11.29
CA LEU A 81 5.72 -5.23 12.15
C LEU A 81 6.28 -4.62 13.44
N LYS A 82 6.70 -3.35 13.44
CA LYS A 82 7.21 -2.67 14.65
C LYS A 82 6.12 -2.35 15.67
N VAL A 83 4.85 -2.33 15.25
CA VAL A 83 3.68 -2.04 16.11
C VAL A 83 2.64 -3.15 16.04
N PHE A 84 3.08 -4.32 15.58
CA PHE A 84 2.26 -5.50 15.38
C PHE A 84 1.87 -6.07 16.73
N LYS A 85 0.57 -6.33 16.89
CA LYS A 85 0.04 -7.06 18.03
C LYS A 85 -1.02 -8.04 17.55
N TYR A 86 -0.65 -9.32 17.53
CA TYR A 86 -1.55 -10.36 17.07
C TYR A 86 -2.88 -10.37 17.85
N ARG A 87 -3.98 -10.39 17.12
CA ARG A 87 -5.36 -10.45 17.61
C ARG A 87 -6.15 -11.47 16.79
N SER A 88 -6.51 -12.58 17.42
CA SER A 88 -7.28 -13.65 16.78
C SER A 88 -8.64 -13.17 16.25
N SER A 89 -9.26 -12.17 16.89
CA SER A 89 -10.54 -11.60 16.43
C SER A 89 -10.45 -10.99 15.02
N HIS A 90 -9.29 -10.47 14.63
CA HIS A 90 -9.09 -9.85 13.31
C HIS A 90 -8.77 -10.87 12.21
N LEU A 91 -8.51 -12.13 12.60
CA LEU A 91 -8.24 -13.21 11.65
C LEU A 91 -9.45 -13.51 10.78
N ALA A 92 -10.67 -13.43 11.32
CA ALA A 92 -11.90 -13.64 10.57
C ALA A 92 -12.05 -12.64 9.41
N TYR A 93 -11.79 -11.35 9.66
CA TYR A 93 -11.81 -10.31 8.62
C TYR A 93 -10.73 -10.54 7.57
N TYR A 94 -9.51 -10.88 8.00
CA TYR A 94 -8.43 -11.22 7.08
C TYR A 94 -8.79 -12.40 6.17
N LEU A 95 -9.34 -13.48 6.74
CA LEU A 95 -9.74 -14.67 5.99
C LEU A 95 -10.85 -14.34 4.98
N LEU A 96 -11.86 -13.55 5.37
CA LEU A 96 -12.93 -13.12 4.46
C LEU A 96 -12.36 -12.35 3.26
N VAL A 97 -11.47 -11.40 3.50
CA VAL A 97 -10.83 -10.61 2.44
C VAL A 97 -9.92 -11.49 1.59
N THR A 98 -9.21 -12.45 2.20
CA THR A 98 -8.37 -13.42 1.49
C THR A 98 -9.17 -14.28 0.54
N VAL A 99 -10.33 -14.80 0.98
CA VAL A 99 -11.23 -15.59 0.12
C VAL A 99 -11.72 -14.74 -1.05
N PHE A 100 -12.13 -13.50 -0.79
CA PHE A 100 -12.57 -12.56 -1.81
C PHE A 100 -11.47 -12.27 -2.85
N ILE A 101 -10.26 -11.91 -2.42
CA ILE A 101 -9.14 -11.63 -3.33
C ILE A 101 -8.73 -12.90 -4.09
N SER A 102 -8.68 -14.06 -3.43
CA SER A 102 -8.31 -15.33 -4.05
C SER A 102 -9.25 -15.73 -5.19
N PHE A 103 -10.55 -15.44 -5.05
CA PHE A 103 -11.52 -15.64 -6.14
C PHE A 103 -11.12 -14.85 -7.38
N PHE A 104 -10.79 -13.56 -7.26
CA PHE A 104 -10.37 -12.78 -8.42
C PHE A 104 -9.00 -13.17 -8.93
N VAL A 105 -8.05 -13.50 -8.05
CA VAL A 105 -6.72 -14.00 -8.45
C VAL A 105 -6.84 -15.26 -9.32
N SER A 106 -7.80 -16.14 -9.03
CA SER A 106 -8.07 -17.32 -9.86
C SER A 106 -8.45 -16.97 -11.31
N LEU A 107 -9.09 -15.82 -11.53
CA LEU A 107 -9.40 -15.29 -12.85
C LEU A 107 -8.15 -14.73 -13.55
N LEU A 108 -7.18 -14.23 -12.80
CA LEU A 108 -5.94 -13.69 -13.37
C LEU A 108 -4.99 -14.80 -13.81
N LEU A 109 -4.81 -15.85 -13.01
CA LEU A 109 -3.77 -16.87 -13.21
C LEU A 109 -3.63 -17.40 -14.65
N PRO A 110 -4.73 -17.74 -15.37
CA PRO A 110 -4.64 -18.27 -16.73
C PRO A 110 -4.17 -17.25 -17.78
N ARG A 111 -4.08 -15.96 -17.44
CA ARG A 111 -3.86 -14.83 -18.35
C ARG A 111 -2.53 -14.09 -18.13
N LEU A 112 -1.72 -14.55 -17.17
CA LEU A 112 -0.49 -13.84 -16.77
C LEU A 112 0.72 -14.19 -17.65
N ASP A 113 0.71 -15.32 -18.36
CA ASP A 113 1.82 -15.81 -19.19
C ASP A 113 3.19 -15.63 -18.49
N SER A 114 4.10 -14.85 -19.10
CA SER A 114 5.45 -14.55 -18.59
C SER A 114 5.49 -13.71 -17.29
N LEU A 115 4.37 -13.14 -16.86
CA LEU A 115 4.23 -12.32 -15.65
C LEU A 115 3.73 -13.10 -14.44
N LEU A 116 3.46 -14.41 -14.58
CA LEU A 116 2.92 -15.25 -13.51
C LEU A 116 3.77 -15.19 -12.24
N ILE A 117 5.08 -15.42 -12.34
CA ILE A 117 5.98 -15.44 -11.17
C ILE A 117 6.05 -14.05 -10.49
N PRO A 118 6.34 -12.94 -11.20
CA PRO A 118 6.33 -11.60 -10.59
C PRO A 118 5.02 -11.25 -9.89
N VAL A 119 3.88 -11.58 -10.50
CA VAL A 119 2.56 -11.24 -9.96
C VAL A 119 2.21 -12.08 -8.73
N ILE A 120 2.57 -13.37 -8.69
CA ILE A 120 2.35 -14.21 -7.49
C ILE A 120 3.17 -13.71 -6.30
N ILE A 121 4.44 -13.35 -6.53
CA ILE A 121 5.30 -12.76 -5.48
C ILE A 121 4.68 -11.46 -4.97
N TYR A 122 4.26 -10.59 -5.90
CA TYR A 122 3.61 -9.33 -5.57
C TYR A 122 2.34 -9.52 -4.74
N LEU A 123 1.43 -10.40 -5.18
CA LEU A 123 0.18 -10.67 -4.46
C LEU A 123 0.44 -11.25 -3.08
N SER A 124 1.44 -12.11 -2.94
CA SER A 124 1.81 -12.70 -1.64
C SER A 124 2.30 -11.63 -0.66
N VAL A 125 3.10 -10.68 -1.13
CA VAL A 125 3.57 -9.54 -0.32
C VAL A 125 2.42 -8.56 -0.01
N LEU A 126 1.53 -8.29 -0.97
CA LEU A 126 0.33 -7.47 -0.73
C LEU A 126 -0.58 -8.11 0.34
N MET A 127 -0.81 -9.42 0.27
CA MET A 127 -1.61 -10.14 1.29
C MET A 127 -0.94 -10.12 2.65
N LEU A 128 0.39 -10.26 2.71
CA LEU A 128 1.15 -10.12 3.96
C LEU A 128 1.05 -8.70 4.54
N MET A 129 1.16 -7.67 3.70
CA MET A 129 0.97 -6.27 4.10
C MET A 129 -0.42 -6.06 4.70
N LEU A 130 -1.46 -6.56 4.04
CA LEU A 130 -2.84 -6.49 4.51
C LEU A 130 -3.03 -7.22 5.85
N PHE A 131 -2.44 -8.41 6.00
CA PHE A 131 -2.44 -9.14 7.27
C PHE A 131 -1.80 -8.29 8.37
N CYS A 132 -0.58 -7.80 8.17
CA CYS A 132 0.14 -6.99 9.15
C CYS A 132 -0.65 -5.72 9.52
N ALA A 133 -1.28 -5.06 8.55
CA ALA A 133 -2.10 -3.87 8.76
C ALA A 133 -3.27 -4.13 9.72
N PHE A 134 -3.97 -5.27 9.57
CA PHE A 134 -5.07 -5.65 10.46
C PHE A 134 -4.63 -6.01 11.88
N GLN A 135 -3.34 -6.29 12.09
CA GLN A 135 -2.79 -6.59 13.42
C GLN A 135 -2.21 -5.35 14.11
N VAL A 136 -2.33 -4.15 13.53
CA VAL A 136 -1.89 -2.92 14.20
C VAL A 136 -2.91 -2.51 15.28
N LYS A 137 -2.44 -2.31 16.51
CA LYS A 137 -3.30 -1.98 17.67
C LYS A 137 -3.86 -0.55 17.66
N PHE A 138 -3.03 0.42 17.26
CA PHE A 138 -3.38 1.85 17.30
C PHE A 138 -3.73 2.33 15.90
N GLN A 139 -4.71 3.23 15.77
CA GLN A 139 -5.20 3.70 14.46
C GLN A 139 -5.66 2.53 13.54
N GLU A 140 -6.18 1.45 14.12
CA GLU A 140 -6.54 0.21 13.43
C GLU A 140 -7.52 0.42 12.29
N LEU A 141 -8.48 1.35 12.45
CA LEU A 141 -9.45 1.68 11.41
C LEU A 141 -8.78 2.38 10.22
N ALA A 142 -7.96 3.40 10.46
CA ALA A 142 -7.28 4.13 9.39
C ALA A 142 -6.32 3.21 8.62
N ILE A 143 -5.51 2.42 9.34
CA ILE A 143 -4.54 1.50 8.73
C ILE A 143 -5.24 0.34 8.02
N GLY A 144 -6.24 -0.28 8.65
CA GLY A 144 -6.99 -1.39 8.06
C GLY A 144 -7.78 -0.98 6.82
N ILE A 145 -8.52 0.14 6.89
CA ILE A 145 -9.27 0.67 5.74
C ILE A 145 -8.31 1.13 4.64
N GLY A 146 -7.19 1.77 5.01
CA GLY A 146 -6.16 2.17 4.06
C GLY A 146 -5.57 0.98 3.31
N ALA A 147 -5.21 -0.10 4.02
CA ALA A 147 -4.70 -1.33 3.40
C ALA A 147 -5.74 -2.01 2.51
N LEU A 148 -7.02 -2.00 2.90
CA LEU A 148 -8.12 -2.48 2.06
C LEU A 148 -8.28 -1.68 0.77
N PHE A 149 -8.24 -0.35 0.84
CA PHE A 149 -8.28 0.48 -0.36
C PHE A 149 -7.07 0.24 -1.27
N PHE A 150 -5.89 -0.02 -0.70
CA PHE A 150 -4.71 -0.37 -1.48
C PHE A 150 -4.94 -1.70 -2.23
N ALA A 151 -5.37 -2.73 -1.51
CA ALA A 151 -5.64 -4.04 -2.12
C ALA A 151 -6.74 -3.97 -3.20
N LEU A 152 -7.79 -3.17 -2.99
CA LEU A 152 -8.85 -2.94 -3.98
C LEU A 152 -8.34 -2.19 -5.22
N SER A 153 -7.48 -1.18 -5.02
CA SER A 153 -6.81 -0.47 -6.12
C SER A 153 -5.98 -1.43 -6.97
N ASP A 154 -5.10 -2.21 -6.34
CA ASP A 154 -4.21 -3.15 -7.02
C ASP A 154 -5.01 -4.23 -7.75
N LEU A 155 -6.09 -4.73 -7.13
CA LEU A 155 -6.99 -5.70 -7.74
C LEU A 155 -7.71 -5.12 -8.97
N ALA A 156 -8.27 -3.91 -8.86
CA ALA A 156 -8.97 -3.25 -9.97
C ALA A 156 -8.01 -2.93 -11.12
N LEU A 157 -6.77 -2.53 -10.82
CA LEU A 157 -5.72 -2.31 -11.81
C LEU A 157 -5.40 -3.63 -12.52
N ALA A 158 -5.12 -4.70 -11.77
CA ALA A 158 -4.76 -5.99 -12.36
C ALA A 158 -5.90 -6.60 -13.20
N LEU A 159 -7.15 -6.49 -12.76
CA LEU A 159 -8.32 -6.91 -13.54
C LEU A 159 -8.45 -6.13 -14.85
N SER A 160 -8.26 -4.80 -14.82
CA SER A 160 -8.29 -3.98 -16.03
C SER A 160 -7.15 -4.31 -16.99
N MET A 161 -5.98 -4.69 -16.48
CA MET A 161 -4.82 -4.98 -17.32
C MET A 161 -4.89 -6.37 -17.97
N PHE A 162 -5.42 -7.37 -17.26
CA PHE A 162 -5.33 -8.77 -17.70
C PHE A 162 -6.66 -9.42 -18.08
N VAL A 163 -7.78 -9.01 -17.47
CA VAL A 163 -9.07 -9.71 -17.62
C VAL A 163 -10.06 -8.89 -18.44
N TYR A 164 -10.21 -7.60 -18.12
CA TYR A 164 -11.21 -6.72 -18.69
C TYR A 164 -10.59 -5.41 -19.23
N PRO A 165 -9.77 -5.47 -20.29
CA PRO A 165 -9.08 -4.29 -20.85
C PRO A 165 -10.00 -3.21 -21.43
N GLN A 166 -11.28 -3.54 -21.61
CA GLN A 166 -12.29 -2.61 -22.12
C GLN A 166 -12.91 -1.74 -21.02
N ILE A 167 -12.75 -2.09 -19.73
CA ILE A 167 -13.35 -1.36 -18.61
C ILE A 167 -12.38 -0.28 -18.13
N ASP A 168 -12.82 0.98 -18.14
CA ASP A 168 -12.04 2.08 -17.60
C ASP A 168 -12.15 2.12 -16.07
N THR A 169 -11.13 1.58 -15.39
CA THR A 169 -11.02 1.61 -13.92
C THR A 169 -10.15 2.76 -13.41
N ARG A 170 -9.63 3.63 -14.27
CA ARG A 170 -8.56 4.59 -13.89
C ARG A 170 -8.95 5.50 -12.73
N VAL A 171 -10.14 6.09 -12.78
CA VAL A 171 -10.61 7.00 -11.73
C VAL A 171 -10.77 6.25 -10.41
N PHE A 172 -11.33 5.04 -10.45
CA PHE A 172 -11.50 4.20 -9.26
C PHE A 172 -10.15 3.79 -8.66
N VAL A 173 -9.22 3.30 -9.50
CA VAL A 173 -7.86 2.93 -9.09
C VAL A 173 -7.16 4.12 -8.46
N MET A 174 -7.14 5.29 -9.12
CA MET A 174 -6.48 6.48 -8.58
C MET A 174 -7.11 6.95 -7.27
N LEU A 175 -8.44 7.01 -7.18
CA LEU A 175 -9.11 7.48 -5.98
C LEU A 175 -8.89 6.53 -4.78
N SER A 176 -9.05 5.23 -5.00
CA SER A 176 -8.81 4.21 -3.97
C SER A 176 -7.34 4.16 -3.55
N TYR A 177 -6.40 4.26 -4.49
CA TYR A 177 -4.97 4.34 -4.21
C TYR A 177 -4.58 5.58 -3.40
N TYR A 178 -5.02 6.77 -3.78
CA TYR A 178 -4.69 7.98 -3.03
C TYR A 178 -5.36 7.98 -1.65
N ALA A 179 -6.61 7.50 -1.55
CA ALA A 179 -7.26 7.30 -0.26
C ALA A 179 -6.47 6.32 0.62
N ALA A 180 -5.99 5.21 0.06
CA ALA A 180 -5.14 4.25 0.76
C ALA A 180 -3.88 4.92 1.30
N GLN A 181 -3.12 5.62 0.45
CA GLN A 181 -1.88 6.29 0.83
C GLN A 181 -2.11 7.35 1.91
N LEU A 182 -3.15 8.17 1.77
CA LEU A 182 -3.53 9.18 2.77
C LEU A 182 -3.84 8.54 4.13
N LEU A 183 -4.66 7.48 4.15
CA LEU A 183 -5.07 6.80 5.38
C LEU A 183 -3.90 6.10 6.07
N LEU A 184 -3.09 5.35 5.30
CA LEU A 184 -1.92 4.64 5.82
C LEU A 184 -0.90 5.62 6.41
N ILE A 185 -0.53 6.67 5.67
CA ILE A 185 0.44 7.67 6.13
C ILE A 185 -0.08 8.43 7.35
N SER A 186 -1.36 8.82 7.35
CA SER A 186 -1.95 9.54 8.49
C SER A 186 -1.96 8.68 9.76
N GLY A 187 -2.35 7.40 9.64
CA GLY A 187 -2.31 6.45 10.75
C GLY A 187 -0.88 6.23 11.26
N LEU A 188 0.09 6.04 10.36
CA LEU A 188 1.49 5.85 10.71
C LEU A 188 2.13 7.10 11.35
N ILE A 189 1.81 8.31 10.87
CA ILE A 189 2.25 9.57 11.48
C ILE A 189 1.75 9.64 12.92
N ALA A 190 0.49 9.32 13.15
CA ALA A 190 -0.10 9.34 14.49
C ALA A 190 0.56 8.33 15.44
N ILE A 191 0.96 7.15 14.93
CA ILE A 191 1.64 6.11 15.72
C ILE A 191 3.09 6.48 16.06
N TYR A 192 3.84 7.05 15.10
CA TYR A 192 5.29 7.26 15.23
C TYR A 192 5.70 8.69 15.61
N LYS A 193 4.75 9.52 16.03
CA LYS A 193 5.00 10.89 16.46
C LYS A 193 5.91 10.92 17.67
N GLN A 194 7.03 11.64 17.54
CA GLN A 194 8.00 11.80 18.62
C GLN A 194 7.43 12.81 19.63
N GLY A 195 7.08 12.35 20.83
CA GLY A 195 6.51 13.20 21.90
C GLY A 195 5.12 12.80 22.41
N ASP A 196 4.57 11.65 22.01
CA ASP A 196 3.33 11.09 22.57
C ASP A 196 3.60 9.69 23.17
N HIS A 197 4.64 9.62 24.02
CA HIS A 197 4.78 8.51 24.97
C HIS A 197 3.69 8.65 26.04
N SER A 198 2.45 8.33 25.68
CA SER A 198 1.40 7.91 26.62
C SER A 198 1.70 6.52 27.21
N LEU A 199 2.98 6.22 27.45
CA LEU A 199 3.51 5.01 28.09
C LEU A 199 4.76 5.31 28.95
N THR A 200 4.96 6.56 29.38
CA THR A 200 5.51 6.79 30.74
C THR A 200 4.59 6.20 31.82
N ASP A 201 3.33 5.88 31.48
CA ASP A 201 2.34 5.35 32.43
C ASP A 201 2.56 3.88 32.82
N ASP A 202 3.16 3.04 31.97
CA ASP A 202 3.46 1.64 32.33
C ASP A 202 4.73 1.52 33.21
N GLU A 203 5.66 2.48 33.15
CA GLU A 203 6.81 2.56 34.05
C GLU A 203 6.48 3.24 35.38
N GLU A 204 5.66 4.30 35.40
CA GLU A 204 5.18 4.90 36.66
C GLU A 204 4.24 3.96 37.44
N MET A 205 3.44 3.14 36.75
CA MET A 205 2.57 2.15 37.40
C MET A 205 3.37 1.00 38.03
N ASN A 206 4.48 0.56 37.42
CA ASN A 206 5.37 -0.44 38.05
C ASN A 206 6.19 0.12 39.21
N LEU A 207 6.43 1.43 39.27
CA LEU A 207 7.08 2.09 40.41
C LEU A 207 6.14 2.33 41.60
N ARG A 208 4.83 2.16 41.43
CA ARG A 208 3.81 2.25 42.51
C ARG A 208 3.50 0.93 43.21
N PHE A 209 4.09 -0.18 42.74
CA PHE A 209 3.94 -1.51 43.34
C PHE A 209 5.27 -2.12 43.80
N VAL A 210 6.32 -1.29 43.95
CA VAL A 210 7.46 -1.55 44.84
C VAL A 210 7.09 -1.19 46.26
#